data_AF-A0A962UYC2-F1
#
_entry.id   AF-A0A962UYC2-F1
#
_cell.length_a   1.000
_cell.length_b   1.000
_cell.length_c   1.000
_cell.angle_alpha   90.00
_cell.angle_beta   90.00
_cell.angle_gamma   90.00
#
_symmetry.space_group_name_H-M   'P 1'
#
loop_
_entity.id
_entity.type
_entity.pdbx_description
1 polymer ?
#
loop_
_entity_poly.entity_id
_entity_poly.type
_entity_poly.pdbx_seq_one_letter_code
_entity_poly.pdbx_strand_id
1 'polypeptide(L)'
;MRIMVINPNTTVSMTAKIGAAARAVAHPDTVITAVNPRTGPVSIEGHYDEAVSVIGILEEIRQGEQNGIDGYVIACFGDPGLLAAREI
;
A
#
# COMPACT_ATOMS: atom_id res chain seq x y z
N MET A 1 -15.05 -3.07 -8.59
CA MET A 1 -13.57 -3.00 -8.67
C MET A 1 -12.99 -3.07 -7.26
N ARG A 2 -11.89 -3.78 -7.04
CA ARG A 2 -11.22 -3.98 -5.76
C ARG A 2 -9.87 -3.27 -5.83
N ILE A 3 -9.71 -2.19 -5.07
CA ILE A 3 -8.44 -1.46 -5.00
C ILE A 3 -7.80 -1.75 -3.65
N MET A 4 -6.53 -2.14 -3.66
CA MET A 4 -5.72 -2.26 -2.45
C MET A 4 -4.84 -1.03 -2.27
N VAL A 5 -5.01 -0.34 -1.14
CA VAL A 5 -4.26 0.85 -0.78
C VAL A 5 -3.21 0.45 0.26
N ILE A 6 -1.95 0.45 -0.15
CA ILE A 6 -0.83 -0.05 0.63
C ILE A 6 -0.16 1.13 1.32
N ASN A 7 -0.23 1.18 2.64
CA ASN A 7 0.66 1.99 3.45
C ASN A 7 2.03 1.28 3.53
N PRO A 8 3.12 1.85 2.98
CA PRO A 8 4.42 1.18 2.94
C PRO A 8 5.11 1.03 4.31
N ASN A 9 4.72 1.83 5.30
CA ASN A 9 5.23 1.70 6.67
C ASN A 9 4.34 0.78 7.51
N THR A 10 4.84 0.35 8.67
CA THR A 10 4.17 -0.63 9.53
C THR A 10 3.13 -0.05 10.50
N THR A 11 2.83 1.26 10.42
CA THR A 11 1.96 1.94 11.39
C THR A 11 0.48 1.73 11.07
N VAL A 12 -0.16 0.79 11.77
CA VAL A 12 -1.58 0.42 11.62
C VAL A 12 -2.54 1.62 11.73
N SER A 13 -2.29 2.55 12.65
CA SER A 13 -3.16 3.72 12.82
C SER A 13 -3.11 4.67 11.63
N MET A 14 -1.99 4.71 10.90
CA MET A 14 -1.84 5.45 9.66
C MET A 14 -2.57 4.76 8.52
N THR A 15 -2.43 3.43 8.41
CA THR A 15 -3.19 2.60 7.46
C THR A 15 -4.70 2.79 7.61
N ALA A 16 -5.20 2.86 8.85
CA ALA A 16 -6.61 3.13 9.14
C ALA A 16 -7.06 4.51 8.60
N LYS A 17 -6.25 5.55 8.81
CA LYS A 17 -6.52 6.91 8.30
C LYS A 17 -6.51 6.96 6.77
N ILE A 18 -5.50 6.35 6.15
CA ILE A 18 -5.38 6.23 4.68
C ILE A 18 -6.63 5.53 4.12
N GLY A 19 -7.02 4.39 4.71
CA GLY A 19 -8.20 3.66 4.29
C GLY A 19 -9.50 4.46 4.44
N ALA A 20 -9.64 5.22 5.53
CA ALA A 20 -10.81 6.09 5.73
C ALA A 20 -10.89 7.18 4.65
N ALA A 21 -9.77 7.83 4.34
CA ALA A 21 -9.70 8.85 3.29
C ALA A 21 -10.03 8.27 1.92
N ALA A 22 -9.45 7.11 1.56
CA ALA A 22 -9.71 6.45 0.29
C ALA A 22 -11.19 6.03 0.15
N ARG A 23 -11.80 5.47 1.21
CA ARG A 23 -13.22 5.09 1.21
C ARG A 23 -14.17 6.28 1.09
N ALA A 24 -13.83 7.43 1.68
CA ALA A 24 -14.69 8.60 1.66
C ALA A 24 -14.95 9.17 0.25
N VAL A 25 -14.09 8.85 -0.72
CA VAL A 25 -14.15 9.35 -2.10
C VAL A 25 -14.29 8.24 -3.15
N ALA A 26 -14.34 6.98 -2.73
CA ALA A 26 -14.46 5.85 -3.63
C ALA A 26 -15.84 5.84 -4.32
N HIS A 27 -15.88 5.45 -5.59
CA HIS A 27 -17.14 5.15 -6.28
C HIS A 27 -17.90 4.05 -5.51
N PRO A 28 -19.25 4.08 -5.43
CA PRO A 28 -20.04 3.11 -4.65
C PRO A 28 -19.71 1.64 -4.91
N ASP A 29 -19.39 1.28 -6.15
CA ASP A 29 -19.05 -0.10 -6.56
C ASP A 29 -17.54 -0.43 -6.45
N THR A 30 -16.76 0.44 -5.79
CA THR A 30 -15.34 0.22 -5.53
C THR A 30 -15.12 -0.21 -4.09
N VAL A 31 -14.54 -1.38 -3.91
CA VAL A 31 -14.14 -1.91 -2.61
C VAL A 31 -12.69 -1.50 -2.33
N ILE A 32 -12.48 -0.77 -1.22
CA ILE A 32 -11.16 -0.36 -0.76
C ILE A 32 -10.68 -1.24 0.38
N THR A 33 -9.56 -1.92 0.17
CA THR A 33 -8.82 -2.63 1.23
C THR A 33 -7.56 -1.85 1.54
N ALA A 34 -7.39 -1.38 2.78
CA ALA A 34 -6.17 -0.70 3.21
C ALA A 34 -5.29 -1.66 4.02
N VAL A 35 -4.03 -1.82 3.63
CA VAL A 35 -3.08 -2.76 4.25
C VAL A 35 -1.76 -2.09 4.56
N ASN A 36 -0.99 -2.71 5.44
CA ASN A 36 0.42 -2.40 5.62
C ASN A 36 1.23 -3.67 5.84
N PRO A 37 2.53 -3.67 5.46
CA PRO A 37 3.42 -4.78 5.73
C PRO A 37 3.53 -5.11 7.23
N ARG A 38 3.84 -6.37 7.54
CA ARG A 38 4.14 -6.83 8.92
C ARG A 38 5.49 -6.37 9.43
N THR A 39 6.45 -6.14 8.54
CA THR A 39 7.82 -5.75 8.83
C THR A 39 8.26 -4.62 7.91
N GLY A 40 9.17 -3.78 8.39
CA GLY A 40 9.62 -2.59 7.67
C GLY A 40 9.70 -1.38 8.60
N PRO A 41 9.94 -0.19 8.06
CA PRO A 41 10.04 1.02 8.87
C PRO A 41 8.67 1.40 9.46
N VAL A 42 8.68 2.07 10.62
CA VAL A 42 7.45 2.59 11.28
C VAL A 42 6.98 3.89 10.61
N SER A 43 7.92 4.70 10.13
CA SER A 43 7.74 5.88 9.29
C SER A 43 8.82 5.90 8.20
N ILE A 44 8.55 6.52 7.06
CA ILE A 44 9.51 6.63 5.96
C ILE A 44 10.03 8.07 5.93
N GLU A 45 11.29 8.26 6.31
CA GLU A 45 11.88 9.59 6.55
C GLU A 45 13.18 9.81 5.78
N GLY A 46 13.54 8.88 4.90
CA GLY A 46 14.67 9.01 3.98
C GLY A 46 14.87 7.80 3.07
N HIS A 47 15.92 7.85 2.25
CA HIS A 47 16.20 6.84 1.22
C HIS A 47 16.38 5.42 1.76
N TYR A 48 16.94 5.28 2.97
CA TYR A 48 17.07 3.98 3.62
C TYR A 48 15.69 3.37 3.90
N ASP A 49 14.78 4.14 4.51
CA ASP A 49 13.44 3.66 4.83
C ASP A 49 12.64 3.35 3.57
N GLU A 50 12.76 4.20 2.54
CA GLU A 50 12.14 3.95 1.23
C GLU A 50 12.60 2.60 0.68
N ALA A 51 13.92 2.37 0.61
CA ALA A 51 14.48 1.12 0.08
C ALA A 51 14.01 -0.12 0.88
N VAL A 52 13.98 -0.03 2.20
CA VAL A 52 13.50 -1.13 3.07
C VAL A 52 12.00 -1.38 2.90
N SER A 53 11.20 -0.32 2.72
CA SER A 53 9.75 -0.43 2.56
C SER A 53 9.31 -1.15 1.27
N VAL A 54 10.15 -1.12 0.22
CA VAL A 54 9.83 -1.74 -1.08
C VAL A 54 9.51 -3.23 -0.93
N ILE A 55 10.28 -3.97 -0.11
CA ILE A 55 10.04 -5.41 0.06
C ILE A 55 8.63 -5.67 0.60
N GLY A 56 8.21 -4.92 1.63
CA GLY A 56 6.88 -5.03 2.19
C GLY A 56 5.78 -4.68 1.19
N ILE A 57 5.97 -3.63 0.37
CA ILE A 57 5.01 -3.27 -0.68
C ILE A 57 4.83 -4.42 -1.67
N LEU A 58 5.93 -4.99 -2.17
CA LEU A 58 5.88 -6.06 -3.17
C LEU A 58 5.26 -7.35 -2.59
N GLU A 59 5.47 -7.63 -1.31
CA GLU A 59 4.80 -8.74 -0.60
C GLU A 59 3.29 -8.54 -0.51
N GLU A 60 2.84 -7.34 -0.16
CA GLU A 60 1.41 -7.01 -0.12
C GLU A 60 0.80 -7.10 -1.53
N ILE A 61 1.47 -6.60 -2.57
CA ILE A 61 1.01 -6.74 -3.97
C ILE A 61 0.85 -8.21 -4.35
N ARG A 62 1.84 -9.06 -4.06
CA ARG A 62 1.75 -10.50 -4.36
C ARG A 62 0.56 -11.17 -3.66
N GLN A 63 0.27 -10.78 -2.42
CA GLN A 63 -0.92 -11.26 -1.73
C GLN A 63 -2.19 -10.72 -2.39
N GLY A 64 -2.20 -9.47 -2.84
CA GLY A 64 -3.30 -8.87 -3.59
C GLY A 64 -3.61 -9.61 -4.89
N GLU A 65 -2.57 -9.98 -5.66
CA GLU A 65 -2.71 -10.72 -6.92
C GLU A 65 -3.39 -12.07 -6.69
N GLN A 66 -2.96 -12.79 -5.65
CA GLN A 66 -3.57 -14.07 -5.25
C GLN A 66 -5.04 -13.92 -4.81
N ASN A 67 -5.43 -12.73 -4.35
CA ASN A 67 -6.77 -12.41 -3.88
C ASN A 67 -7.65 -11.69 -4.93
N GLY A 68 -7.18 -11.59 -6.18
CA GLY A 68 -7.93 -10.98 -7.28
C GLY A 68 -8.19 -9.48 -7.06
N ILE A 69 -7.18 -8.74 -6.60
CA ILE A 69 -7.22 -7.27 -6.57
C ILE A 69 -7.11 -6.73 -8.01
N ASP A 70 -7.91 -5.70 -8.32
CA ASP A 70 -7.96 -5.12 -9.67
C ASP A 70 -6.95 -3.97 -9.86
N GLY A 71 -6.42 -3.41 -8.76
CA GLY A 71 -5.44 -2.33 -8.80
C GLY A 71 -4.89 -1.93 -7.44
N TYR A 72 -3.75 -1.23 -7.47
CA TYR A 72 -2.96 -0.90 -6.27
C TYR A 72 -2.68 0.59 -6.18
N VAL A 73 -2.60 1.08 -4.94
CA VAL A 73 -2.14 2.43 -4.61
C VAL A 73 -1.02 2.31 -3.58
N ILE A 74 0.15 2.88 -3.89
CA ILE A 74 1.23 3.06 -2.91
C ILE A 74 0.96 4.39 -2.18
N ALA A 75 0.54 4.31 -0.91
CA ALA A 75 0.11 5.46 -0.13
C ALA A 75 1.25 6.11 0.66
N CYS A 76 2.34 6.46 -0.04
CA CYS A 76 3.47 7.21 0.53
C CYS A 76 3.95 8.22 -0.48
N PHE A 77 4.12 9.47 -0.05
CA PHE A 77 4.71 10.49 -0.89
C PHE A 77 6.17 10.10 -1.19
N GLY A 78 6.52 9.95 -2.47
CA GLY A 78 7.80 9.39 -2.92
C GLY A 78 7.66 8.08 -3.69
N ASP A 79 6.49 7.44 -3.63
CA ASP A 79 6.13 6.24 -4.40
C ASP A 79 7.21 5.13 -4.38
N PRO A 80 7.68 4.69 -3.20
CA PRO A 80 8.79 3.75 -3.09
C PRO A 80 8.48 2.46 -3.86
N GLY A 81 9.41 2.05 -4.73
CA GLY A 81 9.29 0.80 -5.48
C GLY A 81 8.21 0.79 -6.56
N LEU A 82 7.63 1.93 -6.96
CA LEU A 82 6.55 2.00 -7.95
C LEU A 82 6.83 1.26 -9.26
N LEU A 83 8.05 1.37 -9.79
CA LEU A 83 8.39 0.69 -11.04
C LEU A 83 8.47 -0.83 -10.86
N ALA A 84 9.10 -1.29 -9.77
CA ALA A 84 9.15 -2.71 -9.43
C ALA A 84 7.75 -3.28 -9.15
N ALA A 85 6.87 -2.51 -8.51
CA ALA A 85 5.48 -2.88 -8.26
C ALA A 85 4.66 -3.12 -9.54
N ARG A 86 5.02 -2.47 -10.64
CA ARG A 86 4.34 -2.64 -11.95
C ARG A 86 4.83 -3.85 -12.73
N GLU A 87 5.92 -4.49 -12.33
CA GLU A 87 6.51 -5.63 -13.03
C GLU A 87 5.95 -6.99 -12.55
N ILE A 88 5.21 -7.02 -11.44
CA ILE A 88 4.83 -8.26 -10.73
C ILE A 88 3.34 -8.46 -10.62
#